data_AF-A0A699YUF5-F1
#
_entry.id   AF-A0A699YUF5-F1
#
_cell.length_a   1.000
_cell.length_b   1.000
_cell.length_c   1.000
_cell.angle_alpha   90.00
_cell.angle_beta   90.00
_cell.angle_gamma   90.00
#
_symmetry.space_group_name_H-M   'P 1'
#
loop_
_entity.id
_entity.type
_entity.pdbx_description
1 polymer ?
#
loop_
_entity_poly.entity_id
_entity_poly.type
_entity_poly.pdbx_seq_one_letter_code
_entity_poly.pdbx_strand_id
1 'polypeptide(L)'
;MDRCGSLGTIQSVITTSIFTMDMVLMFRVAYQDPETGMYIVDGARIAWHYATTMFGWDLLFTFPFTWAVLSQDPSVGGNLQAAHALMALVFLRLGWLYRLVPIFEALDKAMVLGQLALILLRSGLVGVAL
;
A
#
# COMPACT_ATOMS: atom_id res chain seq x y z
N MET A 1 -6.86 20.25 -24.28
CA MET A 1 -6.60 18.81 -23.98
C MET A 1 -6.12 18.72 -22.53
N ASP A 2 -6.81 19.39 -21.60
CA ASP A 2 -6.17 19.85 -20.36
C ASP A 2 -6.67 19.14 -19.10
N ARG A 3 -7.78 18.38 -19.21
CA ARG A 3 -8.37 17.65 -18.09
C ARG A 3 -7.64 16.33 -17.78
N CYS A 4 -7.05 15.69 -18.79
CA CYS A 4 -6.39 14.37 -18.60
C CYS A 4 -5.08 14.50 -17.81
N GLY A 5 -4.25 15.51 -18.10
CA GLY A 5 -3.01 15.77 -17.35
C GLY A 5 -3.25 16.29 -15.94
N SER A 6 -4.30 17.09 -15.73
CA SER A 6 -4.68 17.61 -14.42
C SER A 6 -5.13 16.51 -13.47
N LEU A 7 -6.01 15.60 -13.92
CA LEU A 7 -6.53 14.51 -13.09
C LEU A 7 -5.44 13.52 -12.65
N GLY A 8 -4.52 13.15 -13.55
CA GLY A 8 -3.41 12.26 -13.21
C GLY A 8 -2.47 12.86 -12.16
N THR A 9 -2.21 14.16 -12.27
CA THR A 9 -1.39 14.89 -11.28
C THR A 9 -2.07 14.93 -9.91
N ILE A 10 -3.36 15.26 -9.87
CA ILE A 10 -4.15 15.30 -8.63
C ILE A 10 -4.17 13.93 -7.94
N GLN A 11 -4.42 12.86 -8.70
CA GLN A 11 -4.41 11.50 -8.16
C GLN A 11 -3.06 11.15 -7.53
N SER A 12 -1.96 11.51 -8.20
CA SER A 12 -0.60 11.24 -7.70
C SER A 12 -0.32 11.95 -6.38
N VAL A 13 -0.74 13.22 -6.25
CA VAL A 13 -0.55 14.03 -5.04
C VAL A 13 -1.37 13.49 -3.89
N ILE A 14 -2.65 13.16 -4.12
CA ILE A 14 -3.54 12.58 -3.09
C ILE A 14 -3.00 11.23 -2.62
N THR A 15 -2.58 10.37 -3.55
CA THR A 15 -2.08 9.04 -3.22
C THR A 15 -0.79 9.14 -2.40
N THR A 16 0.15 10.00 -2.82
CA THR A 16 1.40 10.20 -2.08
C THR A 16 1.16 10.84 -0.71
N SER A 17 0.21 11.77 -0.56
CA SER A 17 -0.09 12.37 0.75
C SER A 17 -0.71 11.38 1.73
N ILE A 18 -1.65 10.54 1.27
CA ILE A 18 -2.24 9.47 2.09
C ILE A 18 -1.15 8.49 2.55
N PHE A 19 -0.28 8.05 1.64
CA PHE A 19 0.80 7.12 1.98
C PHE A 19 1.83 7.73 2.92
N THR A 20 2.16 9.01 2.75
CA THR A 20 3.07 9.72 3.66
C THR A 20 2.44 9.86 5.06
N MET A 21 1.15 10.16 5.12
CA MET A 21 0.43 10.27 6.39
C MET A 21 0.33 8.92 7.10
N ASP A 22 0.02 7.85 6.39
CA ASP A 22 -0.02 6.49 6.95
C ASP A 22 1.36 6.02 7.46
N MET A 23 2.43 6.35 6.73
CA MET A 23 3.81 6.13 7.17
C MET A 23 4.10 6.85 8.50
N VAL A 24 3.65 8.10 8.67
CA VAL A 24 3.79 8.83 9.93
C VAL A 24 2.95 8.21 11.04
N LEU A 25 1.75 7.73 10.73
CA LEU A 25 0.88 7.07 11.70
C LEU A 25 1.49 5.76 12.23
N MET A 26 2.24 5.01 11.41
CA MET A 26 2.91 3.77 11.83
C MET A 26 3.91 3.94 12.97
N PHE A 27 4.54 5.12 13.11
CA PHE A 27 5.41 5.41 14.26
C PHE A 27 4.66 5.39 15.61
N ARG A 28 3.32 5.41 15.59
CA ARG A 28 2.45 5.46 16.77
C ARG A 28 1.61 4.19 16.94
N VAL A 29 1.74 3.22 16.04
CA VAL A 29 0.97 1.97 16.10
C VAL A 29 1.67 1.01 17.04
N ALA A 30 0.94 0.52 18.05
CA ALA A 30 1.44 -0.51 18.95
C ALA A 30 1.67 -1.82 18.20
N TYR A 31 2.80 -2.47 18.47
CA TYR A 31 3.11 -3.79 17.91
C TYR A 31 3.06 -4.85 19.02
N GLN A 32 2.73 -6.08 18.62
CA GLN A 32 2.74 -7.23 19.52
C GLN A 32 4.13 -7.85 19.50
N ASP A 33 4.71 -8.04 20.68
CA ASP A 33 6.00 -8.71 20.82
C ASP A 33 5.82 -10.22 20.53
N PRO A 34 6.53 -10.79 19.53
CA PRO A 34 6.38 -12.20 19.17
C PRO A 34 6.84 -13.17 20.26
N GLU A 35 7.70 -12.74 21.19
CA GLU A 35 8.20 -13.62 22.27
C GLU A 35 7.30 -13.60 23.51
N THR A 36 6.78 -12.43 23.88
CA THR A 36 5.99 -12.26 25.12
C THR A 36 4.47 -12.22 24.87
N GLY A 37 4.04 -12.03 23.62
CA GLY A 37 2.64 -11.89 23.25
C GLY A 37 1.97 -10.62 23.77
N MET A 38 2.71 -9.72 24.44
CA MET A 38 2.19 -8.48 25.00
C MET A 38 2.27 -7.33 23.99
N TYR A 39 1.30 -6.41 24.08
CA TYR A 39 1.32 -5.17 23.28
C TYR A 39 2.26 -4.15 23.91
N ILE A 40 3.26 -3.72 23.16
CA ILE A 40 4.18 -2.66 23.57
C ILE A 40 3.58 -1.32 23.15
N VAL A 41 3.29 -0.46 24.13
CA VAL A 41 2.66 0.87 23.92
C VAL A 41 3.66 2.02 24.07
N ASP A 42 4.92 1.71 24.38
CA ASP A 42 5.98 2.71 24.52
C ASP A 42 6.35 3.31 23.14
N GLY A 43 5.96 4.57 22.92
CA GLY A 43 6.16 5.27 21.66
C GLY A 43 7.63 5.38 21.22
N ALA A 44 8.58 5.50 22.16
CA ALA A 44 9.99 5.58 21.79
C ALA A 44 10.51 4.24 21.26
N ARG A 45 10.08 3.14 21.89
CA ARG A 45 10.43 1.78 21.48
C ARG A 45 9.77 1.40 20.15
N ILE A 46 8.51 1.79 19.95
CA ILE A 46 7.79 1.63 18.68
C ILE A 46 8.52 2.36 17.55
N ALA A 47 8.85 3.64 17.75
CA ALA A 47 9.49 4.45 16.72
C ALA A 47 10.87 3.88 16.31
N TRP A 48 11.68 3.44 17.27
CA TRP A 48 12.98 2.84 16.99
C TRP A 48 12.86 1.50 16.25
N HIS A 49 11.94 0.64 16.69
CA HIS A 49 11.69 -0.64 16.05
C HIS A 49 11.22 -0.47 14.60
N TYR A 50 10.29 0.45 14.36
CA TYR A 50 9.79 0.73 13.02
C TYR A 50 10.86 1.38 12.12
N ALA A 51 11.65 2.32 12.66
CA ALA A 51 12.73 3.00 11.94
C ALA A 51 13.82 2.03 11.41
N THR A 52 14.07 0.94 12.12
CA THR A 52 15.13 -0.01 11.78
C THR A 52 14.65 -1.18 10.91
N THR A 53 13.36 -1.55 11.00
CA THR A 53 12.83 -2.74 10.31
C THR A 53 12.08 -2.42 9.02
N MET A 54 11.17 -1.44 9.03
CA MET A 54 10.21 -1.23 7.94
C MET A 54 10.29 0.14 7.28
N PHE A 55 10.85 1.15 7.96
CA PHE A 55 10.93 2.52 7.45
C PHE A 55 11.63 2.62 6.08
N GLY A 56 12.68 1.83 5.84
CA GLY A 56 13.39 1.81 4.54
C GLY A 56 12.49 1.33 3.40
N TRP A 57 11.71 0.28 3.63
CA TRP A 57 10.75 -0.24 2.65
C TRP A 57 9.61 0.74 2.40
N ASP A 58 9.09 1.35 3.46
CA ASP A 58 8.04 2.35 3.33
C ASP A 58 8.49 3.59 2.58
N LEU A 59 9.71 4.07 2.86
CA LEU A 59 10.28 5.19 2.13
C LEU A 59 10.43 4.86 0.64
N LEU A 60 10.89 3.64 0.33
CA LEU A 60 11.02 3.17 -1.05
C LEU A 60 9.67 3.12 -1.77
N PHE A 61 8.61 2.63 -1.14
CA PHE A 61 7.29 2.52 -1.76
C PHE A 61 6.53 3.86 -1.84
N THR A 62 6.76 4.77 -0.90
CA THR A 62 6.10 6.09 -0.85
C THR A 62 6.79 7.13 -1.74
N PHE A 63 8.03 6.89 -2.19
CA PHE A 63 8.79 7.86 -2.97
C PHE A 63 8.12 8.19 -4.32
N PRO A 64 7.95 9.48 -4.67
CA PRO A 64 7.30 9.91 -5.90
C PRO A 64 8.26 9.86 -7.11
N PHE A 65 8.70 8.66 -7.50
CA PHE A 65 9.65 8.45 -8.61
C PHE A 65 9.20 9.10 -9.92
N THR A 66 7.90 9.02 -10.25
CA THR A 66 7.35 9.59 -11.48
C THR A 66 7.54 11.09 -11.55
N TRP A 67 7.36 11.80 -10.42
CA TRP A 67 7.56 13.25 -10.37
C TRP A 67 9.05 13.60 -10.48
N ALA A 68 9.92 12.85 -9.79
CA ALA A 68 11.36 13.05 -9.86
C ALA A 68 11.90 12.91 -11.29
N VAL A 69 11.49 11.86 -12.01
CA VAL A 69 11.94 11.60 -13.39
C VAL A 69 11.40 12.66 -14.37
N LEU A 70 10.11 12.98 -14.29
CA LEU A 70 9.48 13.98 -15.18
C LEU A 70 9.99 15.41 -14.93
N SER A 71 10.45 15.71 -13.70
CA SER A 71 11.03 17.02 -13.37
C SER A 71 12.40 17.25 -14.02
N GLN A 72 13.15 16.17 -14.29
CA GLN A 72 14.48 16.26 -14.90
C GLN A 72 14.41 16.30 -16.42
N ASP A 73 13.49 15.53 -17.01
CA ASP A 73 13.29 15.53 -18.46
C ASP A 73 11.80 15.38 -18.81
N PRO A 74 11.12 16.47 -19.20
CA PRO A 74 9.70 16.42 -19.58
C PRO A 74 9.46 15.70 -20.92
N SER A 75 10.50 15.47 -21.73
CA SER A 75 10.38 14.75 -23.02
C SER A 75 10.20 13.24 -22.84
N VAL A 76 10.54 12.71 -21.65
CA VAL A 76 10.37 11.31 -21.25
C VAL A 76 8.92 10.84 -21.36
N GLY A 77 7.94 11.73 -21.15
CA GLY A 77 6.51 11.39 -21.26
C GLY A 77 6.07 10.97 -22.67
N GLY A 78 6.84 11.32 -23.70
CA GLY A 78 6.56 10.95 -25.10
C GLY A 78 7.27 9.67 -25.58
N ASN A 79 8.21 9.13 -24.80
CA ASN A 79 8.99 7.96 -25.21
C ASN A 79 8.39 6.67 -24.64
N LEU A 80 8.01 5.73 -25.52
CA LEU A 80 7.39 4.46 -25.15
C LEU A 80 8.28 3.62 -24.20
N GLN A 81 9.60 3.62 -24.41
CA GLN A 81 10.52 2.86 -23.56
C GLN A 81 10.61 3.45 -22.15
N ALA A 82 10.58 4.78 -22.06
CA ALA A 82 10.61 5.47 -20.79
C ALA A 82 9.25 5.40 -20.07
N ALA A 83 8.14 5.35 -20.81
CA ALA A 83 6.82 5.07 -20.27
C ALA A 83 6.76 3.68 -19.59
N HIS A 84 7.37 2.64 -20.17
CA HIS A 84 7.47 1.33 -19.52
C HIS A 84 8.30 1.37 -18.23
N ALA A 85 9.41 2.11 -18.22
CA ALA A 85 10.21 2.28 -17.01
C ALA A 85 9.44 3.03 -15.91
N LEU A 86 8.68 4.07 -16.27
CA LEU A 86 7.78 4.77 -15.34
C LEU A 86 6.68 3.84 -14.81
N MET A 87 6.10 2.99 -15.66
CA MET A 87 5.14 1.98 -15.20
C MET A 87 5.77 1.02 -14.19
N ALA A 88 6.98 0.52 -14.45
CA ALA A 88 7.70 -0.34 -13.51
C ALA A 88 7.95 0.34 -12.15
N LEU A 89 8.26 1.63 -12.15
CA LEU A 89 8.40 2.43 -10.91
C LEU A 89 7.06 2.61 -10.20
N VAL A 90 5.95 2.74 -10.92
CA VAL A 90 4.61 2.73 -10.33
C VAL A 90 4.28 1.36 -9.76
N PHE A 91 4.70 0.27 -10.40
CA PHE A 91 4.53 -1.09 -9.87
C PHE A 91 5.23 -1.30 -8.54
N LEU A 92 6.33 -0.58 -8.29
CA LEU A 92 7.01 -0.65 -7.01
C LEU A 92 6.11 -0.21 -5.86
N ARG A 93 5.12 0.66 -6.10
CA ARG A 93 4.09 1.03 -5.11
C ARG A 93 3.20 -0.14 -4.70
N LEU A 94 3.14 -1.24 -5.47
CA LEU A 94 2.43 -2.45 -5.03
C LEU A 94 3.10 -3.12 -3.83
N GLY A 95 4.34 -2.77 -3.50
CA GLY A 95 4.99 -3.24 -2.28
C GLY A 95 4.11 -3.04 -1.05
N TRP A 96 3.36 -1.94 -1.00
CA TRP A 96 2.39 -1.62 0.04
C TRP A 96 1.33 -2.70 0.33
N LEU A 97 1.08 -3.62 -0.60
CA LEU A 97 0.18 -4.77 -0.36
C LEU A 97 0.63 -5.60 0.85
N TYR A 98 1.90 -5.55 1.26
CA TYR A 98 2.37 -6.20 2.48
C TYR A 98 1.55 -5.78 3.71
N ARG A 99 1.05 -4.53 3.74
CA ARG A 99 0.25 -4.00 4.85
C ARG A 99 -1.13 -4.64 4.97
N LEU A 100 -1.61 -5.28 3.90
CA LEU A 100 -2.88 -5.99 3.91
C LEU A 100 -2.76 -7.35 4.61
N VAL A 101 -1.56 -7.95 4.69
CA VAL A 101 -1.33 -9.27 5.29
C VAL A 101 -1.90 -9.37 6.71
N PRO A 102 -1.58 -8.48 7.67
CA PRO A 102 -2.15 -8.56 9.02
C PRO A 102 -3.66 -8.34 9.05
N ILE A 103 -4.23 -7.57 8.11
CA ILE A 103 -5.68 -7.39 7.98
C ILE A 103 -6.31 -8.70 7.53
N PHE A 104 -5.73 -9.39 6.54
CA PHE A 104 -6.19 -10.71 6.10
C PHE A 104 -6.08 -11.74 7.23
N GLU A 105 -4.98 -11.74 7.99
CA GLU A 105 -4.83 -12.62 9.16
C GLU A 105 -5.88 -12.32 10.23
N ALA A 106 -6.17 -11.05 10.50
CA ALA A 106 -7.24 -10.66 11.42
C ALA A 106 -8.62 -11.07 10.92
N LEU A 107 -8.86 -10.96 9.61
CA LEU A 107 -10.12 -11.34 8.96
C LEU A 107 -10.32 -12.86 8.92
N ASP A 108 -9.24 -13.62 8.77
CA ASP A 108 -9.25 -15.09 8.82
C ASP A 108 -9.53 -15.58 10.24
N LYS A 109 -8.87 -14.99 11.25
CA LYS A 109 -9.16 -15.24 12.67
C LYS A 109 -10.60 -14.92 13.06
N ALA A 110 -11.22 -13.94 12.43
CA ALA A 110 -12.62 -13.58 12.68
C ALA A 110 -13.63 -14.60 12.12
N MET A 111 -13.20 -15.67 11.44
CA MET A 111 -14.05 -16.65 10.72
C MET A 111 -14.97 -16.04 9.64
N VAL A 112 -14.84 -14.74 9.35
CA VAL A 112 -15.72 -14.02 8.42
C VAL A 112 -15.44 -14.42 6.97
N LEU A 113 -14.17 -14.67 6.61
CA LEU A 113 -13.79 -15.12 5.27
C LEU A 113 -14.37 -16.48 4.92
N GLY A 114 -14.33 -17.44 5.85
CA GLY A 114 -14.96 -18.75 5.67
C GLY A 114 -16.47 -18.65 5.45
N GLN A 115 -17.14 -17.78 6.22
CA GLN A 115 -18.59 -17.55 6.08
C GLN A 115 -18.94 -16.86 4.76
N LEU A 116 -18.22 -15.81 4.37
CA LEU A 116 -18.43 -15.13 3.09
C LEU A 116 -18.12 -16.03 1.90
N ALA A 117 -17.04 -16.81 1.95
CA ALA A 117 -16.71 -17.78 0.92
C ALA A 117 -17.80 -18.85 0.78
N LEU A 118 -18.33 -19.35 1.91
CA LEU A 118 -19.45 -20.32 1.90
C LEU A 118 -20.75 -19.69 1.38
N ILE A 119 -21.05 -18.44 1.73
CA ILE A 119 -22.23 -17.72 1.22
C ILE A 119 -22.10 -17.47 -0.29
N LEU A 120 -20.92 -17.05 -0.76
CA LEU A 120 -20.65 -16.85 -2.18
C LEU A 120 -20.67 -18.16 -2.96
N LEU A 121 -20.03 -19.23 -2.44
CA LEU A 121 -20.06 -20.57 -3.02
C LEU A 121 -21.50 -21.08 -3.13
N ARG A 122 -22.31 -20.89 -2.08
CA ARG A 122 -23.73 -21.25 -2.09
C ARG A 122 -24.51 -20.45 -3.13
N SER A 123 -24.27 -19.15 -3.25
CA SER A 123 -24.93 -18.30 -4.24
C SER A 123 -24.53 -18.64 -5.68
N GLY A 124 -23.27 -18.98 -5.91
CA GLY A 124 -22.75 -19.40 -7.21
C GLY A 124 -23.26 -20.78 -7.64
N LEU A 125 -23.36 -21.74 -6.71
CA LEU A 125 -23.96 -23.06 -6.98
C LEU A 125 -25.45 -22.98 -7.30
N VAL A 126 -26.20 -22.10 -6.61
CA VAL A 126 -27.63 -21.87 -6.87
C VAL A 126 -27.84 -21.14 -8.21
N GLY A 127 -26.93 -20.23 -8.60
CA GLY A 127 -26.99 -19.53 -9.87
C GLY A 127 -26.62 -20.38 -11.10
N VAL A 128 -25.90 -21.50 -10.93
CA VAL A 128 -25.51 -22.43 -12.01
C VAL A 128 -26.54 -23.56 -12.21
N ALA A 129 -27.46 -23.77 -11.26
CA ALA A 129 -28.47 -24.84 -11.31
C ALA A 129 -29.84 -24.40 -11.87
N LEU A 130 -29.94 -23.21 -12.45
CA LEU A 130 -31.12 -22.60 -13.10
C LEU A 130 -30.81 -22.30 -14.57
#